data_AF-A0A378N1J9-F1
#
_entry.id   AF-A0A378N1J9-F1
#
_cell.length_a   1.000
_cell.length_b   1.000
_cell.length_c   1.000
_cell.angle_alpha   90.00
_cell.angle_beta   90.00
_cell.angle_gamma   90.00
#
_symmetry.space_group_name_H-M   'P 1'
#
loop_
_entity.id
_entity.type
_entity.pdbx_description
1 polymer ?
#
loop_
_entity_poly.entity_id
_entity_poly.type
_entity_poly.pdbx_seq_one_letter_code
_entity_poly.pdbx_strand_id
1 'polypeptide(L)' 'MFTRAAKQRNNVKQYQLWQHHNQPITIYSQKFFDEKLNYIHNNPIVSGFVCEAFEWKYSSARNYANNLPVLLDIDICQ' A
#
# COMPACT_ATOMS: atom_id res chain seq x y z
N MET A 1 -12.38 -19.81 -3.72
CA MET A 1 -11.76 -18.91 -2.73
C MET A 1 -12.70 -17.76 -2.32
N PHE A 2 -13.15 -16.90 -3.23
CA PHE A 2 -14.01 -15.74 -2.92
C PHE A 2 -15.44 -16.07 -2.47
N THR A 3 -16.04 -17.13 -3.00
CA THR A 3 -17.34 -17.65 -2.52
C THR A 3 -17.25 -18.16 -1.08
N ARG A 4 -16.13 -18.80 -0.72
CA ARG A 4 -15.88 -19.29 0.64
C ARG A 4 -15.77 -18.13 1.63
N ALA A 5 -15.08 -17.05 1.25
CA ALA A 5 -14.99 -15.85 2.07
C ALA A 5 -16.38 -15.20 2.27
N ALA A 6 -17.20 -15.09 1.21
CA ALA A 6 -18.57 -14.57 1.31
C ALA A 6 -19.45 -15.39 2.27
N LYS A 7 -19.35 -16.73 2.25
CA LYS A 7 -20.12 -17.60 3.16
C LYS A 7 -19.83 -17.37 4.65
N GLN A 8 -18.70 -16.78 5.00
CA GLN A 8 -18.33 -16.49 6.39
C GLN A 8 -18.94 -15.16 6.89
N ARG A 9 -19.63 -14.40 6.04
CA ARG A 9 -20.14 -13.06 6.34
C ARG A 9 -21.59 -12.90 5.89
N ASN A 10 -22.46 -12.45 6.80
CA ASN A 10 -23.90 -12.35 6.53
C ASN A 10 -24.28 -11.16 5.63
N ASN A 11 -23.39 -10.17 5.49
CA ASN A 11 -23.59 -8.97 4.68
C ASN A 11 -22.98 -9.06 3.27
N VAL A 12 -22.40 -10.20 2.89
CA VAL A 12 -21.84 -10.43 1.56
C VAL A 12 -22.66 -11.50 0.85
N LYS A 13 -23.09 -11.24 -0.38
CA LYS A 13 -23.97 -12.15 -1.12
C LYS A 13 -23.21 -13.32 -1.75
N GLN A 14 -22.45 -13.07 -2.80
CA GLN A 14 -21.94 -14.14 -3.68
C GLN A 14 -20.41 -14.26 -3.68
N TYR A 15 -19.69 -13.14 -3.67
CA TYR A 15 -18.22 -13.12 -3.65
C TYR A 15 -17.73 -12.03 -2.72
N GLN A 16 -16.71 -12.35 -1.93
CA GLN A 16 -15.99 -11.37 -1.13
C GLN A 16 -14.58 -11.21 -1.67
N LEU A 17 -14.28 -10.01 -2.18
CA LEU A 17 -12.93 -9.63 -2.58
C LEU A 17 -12.21 -8.90 -1.43
N TRP A 18 -12.87 -7.90 -0.84
CA TRP A 18 -12.31 -7.08 0.23
C TRP A 18 -12.41 -7.77 1.60
N GLN A 19 -11.35 -7.66 2.40
CA GLN A 19 -11.42 -7.97 3.82
C GLN A 19 -12.06 -6.79 4.55
N HIS A 20 -12.85 -7.04 5.60
CA HIS A 20 -13.55 -5.97 6.34
C HIS A 20 -12.66 -5.24 7.35
N HIS A 21 -11.46 -5.76 7.63
CA HIS A 21 -10.51 -5.18 8.56
C HIS A 21 -9.59 -4.20 7.82
N ASN A 22 -9.61 -2.92 8.19
CA ASN A 22 -8.90 -1.85 7.46
C ASN A 22 -7.87 -1.07 8.29
N GLN A 23 -7.54 -1.52 9.50
CA GLN A 23 -6.44 -1.02 10.37
C GLN A 23 -6.04 0.45 10.18
N PRO A 24 -6.95 1.41 10.40
CA PRO A 24 -6.62 2.82 10.28
C PRO A 24 -5.67 3.21 11.42
N ILE A 25 -4.63 3.96 11.07
CA ILE A 25 -3.67 4.48 12.03
C ILE A 25 -3.47 5.97 11.74
N THR A 26 -3.74 6.80 12.75
CA THR A 26 -3.53 8.25 12.64
C THR A 26 -2.05 8.58 12.65
N ILE A 27 -1.63 9.41 11.71
CA ILE A 27 -0.28 10.00 11.71
C ILE A 27 -0.28 11.17 12.70
N TYR A 28 0.63 11.14 13.65
CA TYR A 28 0.71 12.14 14.74
C TYR A 28 2.06 12.86 14.82
N SER A 29 3.05 12.46 14.03
CA SER A 29 4.37 13.10 13.97
C SER A 29 5.05 12.81 12.64
N GLN A 30 6.00 13.66 12.26
CA GLN A 30 6.81 13.45 11.06
C GLN A 30 7.61 12.14 11.15
N LYS A 31 8.23 11.87 12.31
CA LYS A 31 8.96 10.62 12.53
C LYS A 31 8.08 9.39 12.28
N PHE A 32 6.86 9.40 12.81
CA PHE A 32 5.92 8.29 12.62
C PHE A 32 5.47 8.17 11.16
N PHE A 33 5.28 9.30 10.47
CA PHE A 33 5.03 9.30 9.03
C PHE A 33 6.18 8.62 8.27
N ASP A 34 7.42 9.02 8.52
CA ASP A 34 8.61 8.47 7.84
C ASP A 34 8.74 6.96 8.10
N GLU A 35 8.46 6.50 9.33
CA GLU A 35 8.42 5.07 9.66
C GLU A 35 7.39 4.30 8.81
N LYS A 36 6.18 4.85 8.64
CA LYS A 36 5.13 4.22 7.82
C LYS A 36 5.41 4.30 6.33
N LEU A 37 5.96 5.41 5.86
CA LEU A 37 6.39 5.58 4.48
C LEU A 37 7.43 4.52 4.11
N ASN A 38 8.47 4.36 4.95
CA ASN A 38 9.50 3.34 4.76
C ASN A 38 8.92 1.91 4.79
N TYR A 39 7.98 1.63 5.69
CA TYR A 39 7.30 0.33 5.71
C TYR A 39 6.56 0.04 4.39
N ILE A 40 5.78 1.00 3.89
CA ILE A 40 5.00 0.86 2.66
C ILE A 40 5.93 0.68 1.45
N HIS A 41 7.00 1.48 1.35
CA HIS A 41 7.95 1.41 0.23
C HIS A 41 8.76 0.12 0.22
N ASN A 42 9.08 -0.45 1.38
CA ASN A 42 9.82 -1.71 1.48
C ASN A 42 8.94 -2.96 1.40
N ASN A 43 7.61 -2.85 1.52
CA ASN A 43 6.72 -4.00 1.48
C ASN A 43 6.86 -4.88 0.20
N PRO A 44 7.04 -4.31 -1.01
CA PRO A 44 7.33 -5.09 -2.21
C PRO A 44 8.64 -5.88 -2.15
N ILE A 45 9.68 -5.34 -1.49
CA ILE A 45 10.97 -6.02 -1.28
C ILE A 45 10.80 -7.19 -0.31
N VAL A 46 10.19 -6.93 0.85
CA VAL A 46 9.94 -7.95 1.89
C VAL A 46 9.06 -9.08 1.35
N SER A 47 8.14 -8.77 0.45
CA SER A 47 7.28 -9.75 -0.23
C SER A 47 8.00 -10.51 -1.36
N GLY A 48 9.23 -10.14 -1.71
CA GLY A 48 10.04 -10.77 -2.75
C GLY A 48 9.61 -10.43 -4.18
N PHE A 49 8.86 -9.34 -4.38
CA PHE A 49 8.41 -8.94 -5.73
C PHE A 49 9.48 -8.18 -6.52
N VAL A 50 10.33 -7.43 -5.83
CA VAL A 50 11.37 -6.56 -6.40
C VAL A 50 12.62 -6.58 -5.52
N CYS A 51 13.77 -6.22 -6.08
CA CYS A 51 15.01 -6.10 -5.30
C CYS A 51 15.09 -4.72 -4.64
N GLU A 52 14.58 -3.69 -5.32
CA GLU A 52 14.64 -2.30 -4.87
C GLU A 52 13.25 -1.66 -4.83
N ALA A 53 13.00 -0.75 -3.87
CA ALA A 53 11.67 -0.19 -3.63
C ALA A 53 11.07 0.56 -4.83
N PHE A 54 11.92 1.29 -5.57
CA PHE A 54 11.51 2.08 -6.75
C PHE A 54 11.18 1.22 -7.98
N GLU A 55 11.56 -0.06 -8.00
CA GLU A 55 11.20 -0.97 -9.10
C GLU A 55 9.70 -1.27 -9.11
N TRP A 56 9.04 -1.12 -7.95
CA TRP A 56 7.60 -1.30 -7.87
C TRP A 56 6.84 -0.15 -8.53
N LYS A 57 6.42 -0.38 -9.79
CA LYS A 57 5.71 0.60 -10.63
C LYS A 57 4.49 1.25 -9.96
N TYR A 58 3.78 0.50 -9.10
CA TYR A 58 2.54 0.95 -8.45
C TYR A 58 2.77 1.42 -7.00
N SER A 59 3.92 2.04 -6.73
CA SER A 59 4.25 2.68 -5.45
C SER A 59 4.77 4.09 -5.70
N SER A 60 4.50 4.98 -4.73
CA SER A 60 5.08 6.33 -4.69
C SER A 60 6.58 6.34 -4.41
N ALA A 61 7.21 5.20 -4.08
CA ALA A 61 8.66 5.10 -3.87
C ALA A 61 9.47 5.69 -5.05
N ARG A 62 8.96 5.57 -6.27
CA ARG A 62 9.56 6.17 -7.48
C ARG A 62 9.60 7.69 -7.46
N ASN A 63 8.63 8.34 -6.81
CA ASN A 63 8.55 9.79 -6.73
C ASN A 63 9.65 10.37 -5.81
N TYR A 64 10.21 9.55 -4.92
CA TYR A 64 11.33 9.90 -4.05
C TYR A 64 12.69 9.50 -4.65
N ALA A 65 12.69 8.75 -5.75
CA ALA A 65 13.88 8.35 -6.46
C ALA A 65 14.20 9.36 -7.57
N ASN A 66 15.46 9.77 -7.67
CA ASN A 66 15.85 10.79 -8.64
C ASN A 66 15.69 10.29 -10.09
N ASN A 67 15.04 11.11 -10.93
CA ASN A 67 14.97 10.95 -12.38
C ASN A 67 14.32 9.65 -12.88
N LEU A 68 13.42 9.03 -12.12
CA LEU A 68 12.62 7.91 -12.61
C LEU A 68 11.26 8.39 -13.14
N PRO A 69 10.75 7.80 -14.24
CA PRO A 69 9.40 8.11 -14.69
C PRO A 69 8.40 7.59 -13.65
N VAL A 70 7.48 8.47 -13.25
CA VAL A 70 6.44 8.20 -12.26
C VAL A 70 5.11 7.97 -12.97
N LEU A 71 4.24 7.14 -12.37
CA LEU A 71 2.91 6.87 -12.95
C LEU A 71 1.89 7.95 -12.56
N LEU A 72 2.02 8.48 -11.34
CA LEU A 72 1.18 9.51 -10.77
C LEU A 72 2.04 10.39 -9.87
N ASP A 73 1.97 11.70 -10.10
CA ASP A 73 2.67 12.69 -9.28
C ASP A 73 2.06 12.76 -7.87
N ILE A 74 2.87 13.20 -6.90
CA ILE A 74 2.42 13.47 -5.54
C ILE A 74 2.32 14.98 -5.33
N ASP A 75 1.20 15.41 -4.77
CA ASP A 75 1.04 16.78 -4.32
C ASP A 75 1.81 16.98 -3.02
N ILE A 76 2.64 18.01 -2.98
CA ILE A 76 3.33 18.45 -1.76
C ILE A 76 2.56 19.67 -1.26
N CYS A 77 1.93 19.55 -0.09
CA CYS A 77 1.35 20.71 0.58
C CYS A 77 2.49 21.64 1.00
N GLN A 78 2.54 22.83 0.38
CA GLN A 78 3.43 23.93 0.77
C GLN A 78 2.94 24.61 2.04
#